data_AF-G9FBW5-F1
#
_entry.id   AF-G9FBW5-F1
#
_cell.length_a   1.000
_cell.length_b   1.000
_cell.length_c   1.000
_cell.angle_alpha   90.00
_cell.angle_beta   90.00
_cell.angle_gamma   90.00
#
_symmetry.space_group_name_H-M   'P 1'
#
loop_
_entity.id
_entity.type
_entity.pdbx_description
1 polymer ?
#
loop_
_entity_poly.entity_id
_entity_poly.type
_entity_poly.pdbx_seq_one_letter_code
_entity_poly.pdbx_strand_id
1 'polypeptide(L)'
;MGGEVKIFDPAGLPLADSEPETHPKVQDLRKLAAWAEGMIWCSPERHGAMTGIMKTQIDWIPLSIGAVRPTQGKTLAVMQVSGGSQSFNAVNQMRILGRWMRMITIPNQSSVAKAFTEFTDEG
;
A
#
# COMPACT_ATOMS: atom_id res chain seq x y z
N MET A 1 -6.24 -22.71 -0.85
CA MET A 1 -5.12 -22.11 -1.61
C MET A 1 -4.31 -21.27 -0.64
N GLY A 2 -3.01 -21.48 -0.54
CA GLY A 2 -2.11 -20.68 0.30
C GLY A 2 -1.17 -19.89 -0.58
N GLY A 3 -1.14 -18.56 -0.43
CA GLY A 3 -0.16 -17.69 -1.09
C GLY A 3 1.05 -17.48 -0.19
N GLU A 4 2.23 -17.31 -0.78
CA GLU A 4 3.40 -16.80 -0.05
C GLU A 4 3.17 -15.32 0.26
N VAL A 5 3.44 -14.90 1.50
CA VAL A 5 3.19 -13.53 1.96
C VAL A 5 4.50 -12.90 2.41
N LYS A 6 4.74 -11.65 1.97
CA LYS A 6 5.83 -10.79 2.44
C LYS A 6 5.24 -9.44 2.84
N ILE A 7 5.63 -8.95 4.01
CA ILE A 7 5.24 -7.63 4.52
C ILE A 7 6.44 -6.71 4.39
N PHE A 8 6.26 -5.55 3.76
CA PHE A 8 7.27 -4.52 3.71
C PHE A 8 7.20 -3.66 4.98
N ASP A 9 8.29 -3.57 5.72
CA ASP A 9 8.46 -2.60 6.80
C ASP A 9 8.89 -1.25 6.18
N PRO A 10 8.10 -0.16 6.32
CA PRO A 10 8.47 1.15 5.76
C PRO A 10 9.46 1.94 6.64
N ALA A 11 9.86 1.45 7.81
CA ALA A 11 10.82 2.16 8.66
C ALA A 11 12.14 2.43 7.90
N GLY A 12 12.58 3.69 7.92
CA GLY A 12 13.75 4.16 7.19
C GLY A 12 13.55 4.36 5.68
N LEU A 13 12.34 4.22 5.14
CA LEU A 13 12.06 4.60 3.75
C LEU A 13 12.10 6.13 3.64
N PRO A 14 12.95 6.72 2.77
CA PRO A 14 13.03 8.17 2.61
C PRO A 14 11.77 8.73 1.94
N LEU A 15 11.58 10.05 2.03
CA LEU A 15 10.56 10.73 1.24
C LEU A 15 10.83 10.49 -0.24
N ALA A 16 9.76 10.39 -1.04
CA ALA A 16 9.90 10.22 -2.48
C ALA A 16 10.79 11.34 -3.05
N ASP A 17 11.71 10.94 -3.93
CA ASP A 17 12.69 11.82 -4.59
C ASP A 17 13.71 12.52 -3.67
N SER A 18 13.73 12.23 -2.36
CA SER A 18 14.70 12.86 -1.45
C SER A 18 16.07 12.16 -1.41
N GLU A 19 16.17 10.94 -1.94
CA GLU A 19 17.37 10.12 -1.94
C GLU A 19 17.54 9.40 -3.30
N PRO A 20 18.73 8.90 -3.64
CA PRO A 20 18.91 8.07 -4.83
C PRO A 20 18.04 6.81 -4.80
N GLU A 21 17.60 6.35 -5.96
CA GLU A 21 16.85 5.09 -6.07
C GLU A 21 17.64 3.86 -5.60
N THR A 22 18.96 3.97 -5.46
CA THR A 22 19.85 2.95 -4.89
C THR A 22 19.73 2.82 -3.38
N HIS A 23 18.97 3.69 -2.70
CA HIS A 23 18.72 3.61 -1.26
C HIS A 23 18.19 2.20 -0.89
N PRO A 24 18.74 1.53 0.15
CA PRO A 24 18.41 0.13 0.44
C PRO A 24 16.91 -0.15 0.58
N LYS A 25 16.18 0.70 1.32
CA LYS A 25 14.73 0.57 1.50
C LYS A 25 13.92 0.76 0.21
N VAL A 26 14.40 1.59 -0.71
CA VAL A 26 13.76 1.80 -2.02
C VAL A 26 13.97 0.57 -2.88
N GLN A 27 15.18 0.00 -2.88
CA GLN A 27 15.50 -1.23 -3.59
C GLN A 27 14.69 -2.42 -3.04
N ASP A 28 14.58 -2.55 -1.73
CA ASP A 28 13.81 -3.64 -1.11
C ASP A 28 12.31 -3.55 -1.45
N LEU A 29 11.73 -2.35 -1.37
CA LEU A 29 10.36 -2.10 -1.79
C LEU A 29 10.13 -2.47 -3.27
N ARG A 30 11.03 -2.02 -4.16
CA ARG A 30 10.92 -2.31 -5.60
C ARG A 30 11.09 -3.79 -5.91
N LYS A 31 11.98 -4.50 -5.21
CA LYS A 31 12.14 -5.97 -5.34
C LYS A 31 10.87 -6.71 -4.90
N LEU A 32 10.27 -6.32 -3.78
CA LEU A 32 9.00 -6.90 -3.33
C LEU A 32 7.86 -6.60 -4.30
N ALA A 33 7.78 -5.36 -4.79
CA ALA A 33 6.81 -4.97 -5.79
C ALA A 33 6.97 -5.79 -7.07
N ALA A 34 8.19 -6.03 -7.53
CA ALA A 34 8.48 -6.88 -8.68
C ALA A 34 8.11 -8.35 -8.44
N TRP A 35 8.43 -8.90 -7.27
CA TRP A 35 8.14 -10.28 -6.86
C TRP A 35 6.64 -10.58 -6.73
N ALA A 36 5.85 -9.66 -6.20
CA ALA A 36 4.44 -9.89 -5.89
C ALA A 36 3.60 -10.21 -7.13
N GLU A 37 2.59 -11.07 -7.02
CA GLU A 37 1.55 -11.28 -8.06
C GLU A 37 0.27 -10.49 -7.73
N GLY A 38 0.07 -10.21 -6.45
CA GLY A 38 -0.98 -9.36 -5.92
C GLY A 38 -0.49 -8.60 -4.70
N MET A 39 -1.12 -7.48 -4.40
CA MET A 39 -0.75 -6.63 -3.25
C MET A 39 -1.97 -6.33 -2.39
N ILE A 40 -1.71 -6.07 -1.10
CA ILE A 40 -2.69 -5.51 -0.17
C ILE A 40 -2.11 -4.19 0.32
N TRP A 41 -2.88 -3.12 0.17
CA TRP A 41 -2.54 -1.81 0.75
C TRP A 41 -3.47 -1.52 1.92
N CYS A 42 -2.88 -1.36 3.09
CA CYS A 42 -3.61 -1.00 4.31
C CYS A 42 -3.10 0.34 4.83
N SER A 43 -3.98 1.35 4.89
CA SER A 43 -3.65 2.66 5.41
C SER A 43 -4.58 3.03 6.56
N PRO A 44 -4.05 3.57 7.67
CA PRO A 44 -4.87 4.38 8.57
C PRO A 44 -5.48 5.56 7.81
N GLU A 45 -6.63 6.02 8.31
CA GLU A 45 -7.17 7.32 7.92
C GLU A 45 -6.63 8.40 8.86
N ARG A 46 -5.76 9.27 8.34
CA ARG A 46 -5.17 10.38 9.08
C ARG A 46 -5.61 11.69 8.44
N HIS A 47 -6.20 12.58 9.24
CA HIS A 47 -6.80 13.82 8.75
C HIS A 47 -7.77 13.60 7.57
N GLY A 48 -8.54 12.51 7.61
CA GLY A 48 -9.55 12.19 6.60
C GLY A 48 -9.00 11.67 5.26
N ALA A 49 -7.74 11.25 5.20
CA ALA A 49 -7.09 10.73 3.99
C ALA A 49 -6.18 9.53 4.29
N MET A 50 -5.71 8.86 3.24
CA MET A 50 -4.61 7.89 3.35
C MET A 50 -3.36 8.57 3.93
N THR A 51 -2.53 7.81 4.62
CA THR A 51 -1.33 8.35 5.25
C THR A 51 -0.28 8.75 4.22
N GLY A 52 0.54 9.74 4.57
CA GLY A 52 1.75 10.08 3.81
C GLY A 52 2.68 8.88 3.65
N ILE A 53 2.84 8.05 4.69
CA ILE A 53 3.67 6.83 4.65
C ILE A 53 3.17 5.83 3.58
N MET A 54 1.85 5.61 3.50
CA MET A 54 1.29 4.75 2.45
C MET A 54 1.55 5.35 1.06
N LYS A 55 1.37 6.67 0.91
CA LYS A 55 1.57 7.36 -0.37
C LYS A 55 3.04 7.35 -0.81
N THR A 56 3.98 7.61 0.09
CA THR A 56 5.42 7.59 -0.17
C THR A 56 5.90 6.22 -0.66
N GLN A 57 5.36 5.12 -0.11
CA GLN A 57 5.67 3.78 -0.64
C GLN A 57 5.24 3.63 -2.10
N ILE A 58 4.02 4.05 -2.45
CA ILE A 58 3.53 3.95 -3.84
C ILE A 58 4.35 4.86 -4.77
N ASP A 59 4.73 6.05 -4.31
CA ASP A 59 5.53 7.01 -5.09
C ASP A 59 6.92 6.47 -5.46
N TRP A 60 7.49 5.62 -4.62
CA TRP A 60 8.77 4.96 -4.91
C TRP A 60 8.68 3.83 -5.94
N ILE A 61 7.47 3.38 -6.31
CA ILE A 61 7.23 2.30 -7.27
C ILE A 61 6.95 2.93 -8.65
N PRO A 62 7.89 2.91 -9.60
CA PRO A 62 7.65 3.42 -10.93
C PRO A 62 6.74 2.48 -11.73
N LEU A 63 6.03 3.02 -12.73
CA LEU A 63 5.27 2.21 -13.68
C LEU A 63 6.17 1.30 -14.55
N SER A 64 7.44 1.67 -14.72
CA SER A 64 8.39 0.98 -15.58
C SER A 64 9.83 1.11 -15.07
N ILE A 65 10.56 0.00 -15.06
CA ILE A 65 12.03 -0.06 -14.86
C ILE A 65 12.59 -0.87 -16.03
N GLY A 66 13.05 -0.18 -17.08
CA GLY A 66 13.39 -0.84 -18.35
C GLY A 66 12.21 -1.64 -18.92
N ALA A 67 12.37 -2.95 -19.08
CA ALA A 67 11.32 -3.86 -19.54
C ALA A 67 10.36 -4.31 -18.44
N VAL A 68 10.68 -4.08 -17.16
CA VAL A 68 9.87 -4.54 -16.02
C VAL A 68 8.72 -3.56 -15.76
N ARG A 69 7.53 -4.08 -15.43
CA ARG A 69 6.35 -3.32 -15.01
C ARG A 69 5.97 -3.77 -13.59
N PRO A 70 6.46 -3.10 -12.54
CA PRO A 70 6.34 -3.60 -11.16
C PRO A 70 4.92 -3.87 -10.68
N THR A 71 3.92 -3.13 -11.17
CA THR A 71 2.52 -3.23 -10.69
C THR A 71 1.50 -3.61 -11.77
N GLN A 72 1.85 -3.45 -13.05
CA GLN A 72 0.88 -3.59 -14.14
C GLN A 72 0.27 -5.00 -14.20
N GLY A 73 -1.06 -5.08 -14.22
CA GLY A 73 -1.81 -6.35 -14.31
C GLY A 73 -1.90 -7.15 -13.01
N LYS A 74 -1.20 -6.73 -11.96
CA LYS A 74 -1.24 -7.38 -10.64
C LYS A 74 -2.54 -7.07 -9.91
N THR A 75 -3.01 -7.99 -9.08
CA THR A 75 -4.21 -7.77 -8.28
C THR A 75 -3.93 -6.83 -7.10
N LEU A 76 -4.93 -6.04 -6.70
CA LEU A 76 -4.84 -5.16 -5.55
C LEU A 76 -6.09 -5.29 -4.67
N ALA A 77 -5.91 -5.51 -3.38
CA ALA A 77 -6.92 -5.27 -2.36
C ALA A 77 -6.55 -4.03 -1.54
N VAL A 78 -7.57 -3.24 -1.17
CA VAL A 78 -7.38 -2.03 -0.35
C VAL A 78 -8.13 -2.15 0.96
N MET A 79 -7.48 -1.72 2.04
CA MET A 79 -7.99 -1.79 3.41
C MET A 79 -7.69 -0.48 4.13
N GLN A 80 -8.56 -0.08 5.06
CA GLN A 80 -8.25 1.01 5.98
C GLN A 80 -8.66 0.70 7.42
N VAL A 81 -8.04 1.43 8.33
CA VAL A 81 -8.45 1.52 9.73
C VAL A 81 -8.69 2.98 10.11
N SER A 82 -9.61 3.23 11.03
CA SER A 82 -9.88 4.56 11.59
C SER A 82 -10.05 4.46 13.09
N GLY A 83 -9.60 5.49 13.82
CA GLY A 83 -9.92 5.64 15.24
C GLY A 83 -11.34 6.18 15.49
N GLY A 84 -12.00 6.72 14.47
CA GLY A 84 -13.35 7.29 14.56
C GLY A 84 -14.44 6.38 14.01
N SER A 85 -15.60 6.98 13.75
CA SER A 85 -16.69 6.33 13.00
C SER A 85 -16.24 5.86 11.62
N GLN A 86 -17.04 4.98 11.01
CA GLN A 86 -16.74 4.42 9.70
C GLN A 86 -16.55 5.51 8.65
N SER A 87 -15.53 5.31 7.82
CA SER A 87 -15.17 6.17 6.70
C SER A 87 -14.66 5.30 5.55
N PHE A 88 -14.56 5.87 4.35
CA PHE A 88 -14.04 5.20 3.17
C PHE A 88 -13.01 6.05 2.43
N ASN A 89 -12.54 7.16 3.01
CA ASN A 89 -11.73 8.12 2.29
C ASN A 89 -10.39 7.52 1.86
N ALA A 90 -9.69 6.85 2.77
CA ALA A 90 -8.39 6.24 2.47
C ALA A 90 -8.50 5.12 1.42
N VAL A 91 -9.48 4.20 1.55
CA VAL A 91 -9.67 3.14 0.53
C VAL A 91 -10.10 3.68 -0.83
N ASN A 92 -10.89 4.76 -0.86
CA ASN A 92 -11.28 5.41 -2.12
C ASN A 92 -10.08 6.05 -2.82
N GLN A 93 -9.22 6.74 -2.06
CA GLN A 93 -7.97 7.30 -2.58
C GLN A 93 -7.03 6.19 -3.11
N MET A 94 -6.85 5.12 -2.33
CA MET A 94 -6.01 3.98 -2.73
C MET A 94 -6.56 3.22 -3.94
N ARG A 95 -7.88 3.11 -4.10
CA ARG A 95 -8.50 2.50 -5.30
C ARG A 95 -8.20 3.31 -6.56
N ILE A 96 -8.26 4.64 -6.46
CA ILE A 96 -7.90 5.55 -7.56
C ILE A 96 -6.39 5.43 -7.90
N LEU A 97 -5.54 5.27 -6.87
CA LEU A 97 -4.12 4.98 -7.06
C LEU A 97 -3.88 3.62 -7.71
N GLY A 98 -4.61 2.57 -7.32
CA GLY A 98 -4.52 1.24 -7.94
C GLY A 98 -4.76 1.28 -9.45
N ARG A 99 -5.75 2.06 -9.89
CA ARG A 99 -5.98 2.34 -11.33
C ARG A 99 -4.79 3.06 -11.96
N TRP A 100 -4.21 4.08 -11.32
CA TRP A 100 -2.99 4.75 -11.83
C TRP A 100 -1.81 3.79 -11.95
N MET A 101 -1.67 2.87 -10.99
CA MET A 101 -0.66 1.83 -10.99
C MET A 101 -0.97 0.65 -11.94
N ARG A 102 -2.05 0.76 -12.74
CA ARG A 102 -2.51 -0.25 -13.72
C ARG A 102 -2.76 -1.62 -13.08
N MET A 103 -3.22 -1.62 -11.83
CA MET A 103 -3.55 -2.82 -11.07
C MET A 103 -5.02 -3.21 -11.24
N ILE A 104 -5.31 -4.50 -11.11
CA ILE A 104 -6.67 -5.02 -11.05
C ILE A 104 -7.14 -4.90 -9.59
N THR A 105 -7.71 -3.75 -9.25
CA THR A 105 -8.22 -3.52 -7.88
C THR A 105 -9.54 -4.26 -7.69
N ILE A 106 -9.56 -5.26 -6.81
CA ILE A 106 -10.74 -6.11 -6.59
C ILE A 106 -11.93 -5.26 -6.07
N PRO A 107 -13.19 -5.67 -6.33
CA PRO A 107 -14.34 -4.88 -5.94
C PRO A 107 -14.50 -4.79 -4.42
N ASN A 108 -14.21 -5.88 -3.71
CA ASN A 108 -14.36 -5.91 -2.25
C ASN A 108 -13.21 -5.14 -1.55
N GLN A 109 -13.51 -4.54 -0.40
CA GLN A 109 -12.56 -3.73 0.38
C GLN A 109 -12.91 -3.78 1.87
N SER A 110 -11.95 -3.48 2.74
CA SER A 110 -12.17 -3.44 4.19
C SER A 110 -12.02 -2.02 4.75
N SER A 111 -12.91 -1.64 5.66
CA SER A 111 -12.79 -0.41 6.44
C SER A 111 -13.25 -0.67 7.87
N VAL A 112 -12.29 -0.71 8.79
CA VAL A 112 -12.53 -0.99 10.22
C VAL A 112 -12.61 0.34 10.97
N ALA A 113 -13.81 0.66 11.45
CA ALA A 113 -14.07 1.82 12.31
C ALA A 113 -13.66 1.53 13.75
N LYS A 114 -13.35 2.57 14.53
CA LYS A 114 -12.94 2.47 15.93
C LYS A 114 -11.96 1.32 16.17
N ALA A 115 -10.95 1.18 15.31
CA ALA A 115 -10.12 -0.03 15.25
C ALA A 115 -9.52 -0.45 16.62
N PHE A 116 -9.30 0.50 17.54
CA PHE A 116 -8.88 0.22 18.91
C PHE A 116 -9.82 -0.67 19.73
N THR A 117 -11.09 -0.88 19.31
CA THR A 117 -12.03 -1.82 19.94
C THR A 117 -12.00 -3.22 19.34
N GLU A 118 -11.33 -3.39 18.19
CA GLU A 118 -11.36 -4.61 17.40
C GLU A 118 -10.08 -5.46 17.55
N PHE A 119 -9.07 -4.92 18.23
CA PHE A 119 -7.79 -5.61 18.51
C PHE A 119 -7.62 -5.80 20.01
N THR A 120 -7.02 -6.92 20.38
CA THR A 120 -6.72 -7.23 21.78
C THR A 120 -5.32 -6.78 22.13
N ASP A 121 -4.89 -6.99 23.38
CA ASP A 121 -3.51 -6.71 23.80
C ASP A 121 -2.48 -7.60 23.08
N GLU A 122 -2.91 -8.73 22.49
CA GLU A 122 -2.06 -9.61 21.66
C GLU A 122 -1.92 -9.12 20.20
N GLY A 123 -2.62 -8.03 19.85
CA GLY A 123 -2.84 -7.59 18.47
C GLY A 123 -4.11 -8.18 17.88
#